data_AF-A0A7C6XD68-F1
#
_entry.id   AF-A0A7C6XD68-F1
#
_cell.length_a   1.000
_cell.length_b   1.000
_cell.length_c   1.000
_cell.angle_alpha   90.00
_cell.angle_beta   90.00
_cell.angle_gamma   90.00
#
_symmetry.space_group_name_H-M   'P 1'
#
loop_
_entity.id
_entity.type
_entity.pdbx_description
1 polymer ?
#
loop_
_entity_poly.entity_id
_entity_poly.type
_entity_poly.pdbx_seq_one_letter_code
_entity_poly.pdbx_strand_id
1 'polypeptide(L)'
;MRVLLLFLLAITTTAAGAAEKEAGLLPNPGFDEGMSGWVFRPGDPSLAAIADAGGERGKVLDLHPEGKILGVETDRLELGKALDADAAYEVTALLKNEGIQSGVFAFSMYCYDAAGKALRQIAFYGLNTKSAPHDWKRVRGEFGKGSANPLPEGTASICIRFSFYEKSGNCQAKVLVDDVILKKDQPAVKNDWPAEVVADVGDLQVRFESRSFWTLYRIDYQGTRLCHDRWGSHYGTVALFPGVGFIGSGHTENEDEEVLSRALEVDGKPVARPEATYRCSQIVLRKESKVRTLRYKTTITVADNRIWEEVILKADEPTKVDLIYHFMHPWTYTATEYLAEMPDGARIEGTFTDSKKLLLDKPAKWSAIYDPPGGKGAVTYVLEVPEGQPWSTLYWDQPERYRKHYLRTFVKGTVPANEELRYRIVTVPFAAALEKWKDEATKVAATCAPGS
;
A
#
# COMPACT_ATOMS: atom_id res chain seq x y z
N MET A 1 -67.76 -17.93 24.63
CA MET A 1 -66.77 -17.34 23.69
C MET A 1 -65.38 -17.57 24.25
N ARG A 2 -64.69 -18.62 23.79
CA ARG A 2 -63.28 -18.91 24.09
C ARG A 2 -62.53 -18.70 22.79
N VAL A 3 -61.62 -17.72 22.74
CA VAL A 3 -60.74 -17.49 21.58
C VAL A 3 -59.41 -18.18 21.87
N LEU A 4 -59.09 -19.13 21.00
CA LEU A 4 -57.88 -19.91 20.95
C LEU A 4 -56.79 -19.07 20.26
N LEU A 5 -55.68 -18.79 20.94
CA LEU A 5 -54.52 -18.11 20.37
C LEU A 5 -53.61 -19.17 19.72
N LEU A 6 -53.54 -19.19 18.39
CA LEU A 6 -52.55 -19.97 17.64
C LEU A 6 -51.19 -19.26 17.69
N PHE A 7 -50.18 -19.93 18.25
CA PHE A 7 -48.77 -19.59 18.05
C PHE A 7 -48.35 -20.04 16.64
N LEU A 8 -48.02 -19.10 15.75
CA LEU A 8 -47.25 -19.37 14.54
C LEU A 8 -45.76 -19.32 14.90
N LEU A 9 -45.12 -20.48 14.85
CA LEU A 9 -43.68 -20.65 14.95
C LEU A 9 -43.07 -20.27 13.60
N ALA A 10 -42.47 -19.07 13.50
CA ALA A 10 -41.69 -18.69 12.33
C ALA A 10 -40.34 -19.40 12.39
N ILE A 11 -40.20 -20.46 11.58
CA ILE A 11 -38.92 -21.11 11.30
C ILE A 11 -38.09 -20.13 10.47
N THR A 12 -37.16 -19.43 11.10
CA THR A 12 -36.10 -18.70 10.41
C THR A 12 -35.11 -19.72 9.88
N THR A 13 -35.26 -20.10 8.61
CA THR A 13 -34.24 -20.84 7.87
C THR A 13 -33.01 -19.96 7.72
N THR A 14 -31.93 -20.34 8.37
CA THR A 14 -30.57 -19.83 8.16
C THR A 14 -30.13 -20.18 6.74
N ALA A 15 -30.24 -19.22 5.81
CA ALA A 15 -29.55 -19.29 4.53
C ALA A 15 -28.08 -18.91 4.76
N ALA A 16 -27.25 -19.93 4.98
CA ALA A 16 -25.81 -19.81 4.82
C ALA A 16 -25.46 -19.84 3.33
N GLY A 17 -24.61 -18.91 2.89
CA GLY A 17 -23.77 -19.06 1.70
C GLY A 17 -24.47 -19.08 0.35
N ALA A 18 -24.91 -17.93 -0.13
CA ALA A 18 -24.88 -17.62 -1.56
C ALA A 18 -24.54 -16.13 -1.67
N ALA A 19 -23.27 -15.82 -1.91
CA ALA A 19 -22.91 -14.47 -2.32
C ALA A 19 -23.63 -14.20 -3.65
N GLU A 20 -24.51 -13.20 -3.70
CA GLU A 20 -25.00 -12.68 -4.97
C GLU A 20 -23.77 -12.33 -5.82
N LYS A 21 -23.60 -12.96 -6.99
CA LYS A 21 -22.62 -12.53 -7.99
C LYS A 21 -22.96 -11.07 -8.31
N GLU A 22 -22.16 -10.11 -7.84
CA GLU A 22 -22.33 -8.69 -8.15
C GLU A 22 -22.39 -8.54 -9.67
N ALA A 23 -23.56 -8.17 -10.20
CA ALA A 23 -23.75 -8.00 -11.64
C ALA A 23 -22.97 -6.76 -12.11
N GLY A 24 -21.83 -7.00 -12.76
CA GLY A 24 -21.05 -5.97 -13.44
C GLY A 24 -21.67 -5.55 -14.77
N LEU A 25 -21.07 -4.53 -15.40
CA LEU A 25 -21.41 -4.01 -16.73
C LEU A 25 -20.87 -4.89 -17.88
N LEU A 26 -20.08 -5.94 -17.57
CA LEU A 26 -19.60 -6.88 -18.56
C LEU A 26 -20.59 -8.03 -18.74
N PRO A 27 -20.84 -8.49 -19.99
CA PRO A 27 -21.90 -9.45 -20.28
C PRO A 27 -21.62 -10.88 -19.78
N ASN A 28 -20.35 -11.27 -19.62
CA ASN A 28 -19.95 -12.62 -19.24
C ASN A 28 -18.69 -12.57 -18.34
N PRO A 29 -18.85 -12.13 -17.08
CA PRO A 29 -17.73 -11.85 -16.18
C PRO A 29 -17.02 -13.11 -15.68
N GLY A 30 -17.74 -14.23 -15.54
CA GLY A 30 -17.24 -15.51 -15.02
C GLY A 30 -17.07 -16.61 -16.07
N PHE A 31 -17.11 -16.27 -17.37
CA PHE A 31 -16.90 -17.23 -18.47
C PHE A 31 -17.82 -18.47 -18.49
N ASP A 32 -18.91 -18.48 -17.73
CA ASP A 32 -19.90 -19.56 -17.69
C ASP A 32 -20.55 -19.79 -19.07
N GLU A 33 -20.69 -18.70 -19.85
CA GLU A 33 -21.17 -18.67 -21.23
C GLU A 33 -20.02 -18.79 -22.27
N GLY A 34 -18.88 -19.32 -21.85
CA GLY A 34 -17.70 -19.47 -22.68
C GLY A 34 -17.03 -18.13 -22.99
N MET A 35 -16.74 -17.87 -24.27
CA MET A 35 -16.06 -16.65 -24.73
C MET A 35 -17.03 -15.54 -25.18
N SER A 36 -18.32 -15.62 -24.87
CA SER A 36 -19.30 -14.60 -25.25
C SER A 36 -18.86 -13.20 -24.77
N GLY A 37 -18.79 -12.22 -25.69
CA GLY A 37 -18.33 -10.86 -25.42
C GLY A 37 -16.80 -10.67 -25.33
N TRP A 38 -16.01 -11.72 -25.59
CA TRP A 38 -14.56 -11.72 -25.55
C TRP A 38 -13.95 -12.15 -26.90
N VAL A 39 -12.90 -11.46 -27.34
CA VAL A 39 -12.26 -11.66 -28.64
C VAL A 39 -10.73 -11.75 -28.53
N PHE A 40 -10.12 -12.53 -29.42
CA PHE A 40 -8.67 -12.65 -29.50
C PHE A 40 -8.06 -11.56 -30.37
N ARG A 41 -7.08 -10.82 -29.84
CA ARG A 41 -6.27 -9.82 -30.57
C ARG A 41 -4.93 -9.59 -29.87
N PRO A 42 -3.76 -10.05 -30.35
CA PRO A 42 -3.56 -11.13 -31.28
C PRO A 42 -3.80 -12.49 -30.61
N GLY A 43 -3.72 -13.57 -31.38
CA GLY A 43 -3.89 -14.94 -30.89
C GLY A 43 -5.14 -15.59 -31.43
N ASP A 44 -5.39 -16.81 -30.98
CA ASP A 44 -6.51 -17.64 -31.42
C ASP A 44 -6.90 -18.64 -30.31
N PRO A 45 -8.02 -19.36 -30.45
CA PRO A 45 -8.52 -20.29 -29.43
C PRO A 45 -7.58 -21.45 -29.07
N SER A 46 -6.48 -21.69 -29.78
CA SER A 46 -5.48 -22.67 -29.33
C SER A 46 -4.66 -22.21 -28.11
N LEU A 47 -4.67 -20.91 -27.82
CA LEU A 47 -3.85 -20.28 -26.77
C LEU A 47 -4.63 -19.97 -25.49
N ALA A 48 -5.92 -20.34 -25.46
CA ALA A 48 -6.77 -20.20 -24.29
C ALA A 48 -7.89 -21.24 -24.31
N ALA A 49 -8.30 -21.70 -23.14
CA ALA A 49 -9.40 -22.62 -22.98
C ALA A 49 -10.40 -22.11 -21.93
N ILE A 50 -11.66 -22.50 -22.08
CA ILE A 50 -12.62 -22.41 -20.99
C ILE A 50 -12.50 -23.69 -20.17
N ALA A 51 -11.93 -23.57 -18.97
CA ALA A 51 -11.70 -24.69 -18.06
C ALA A 51 -12.80 -24.73 -16.98
N ASP A 52 -13.17 -25.93 -16.55
CA ASP A 52 -14.00 -26.12 -15.36
C ASP A 52 -13.07 -26.09 -14.14
N ALA A 53 -13.24 -25.06 -13.29
CA ALA A 53 -12.46 -24.92 -12.06
C ALA A 53 -13.08 -25.70 -10.88
N GLY A 54 -14.23 -26.33 -11.07
CA GLY A 54 -14.96 -27.13 -10.08
C GLY A 54 -15.57 -26.30 -8.94
N GLY A 55 -16.42 -26.97 -8.14
CA GLY A 55 -17.05 -26.38 -6.95
C GLY A 55 -18.02 -25.23 -7.28
N GLU A 56 -18.08 -24.22 -6.40
CA GLU A 56 -18.93 -23.03 -6.57
C GLU A 56 -18.41 -22.02 -7.60
N ARG A 57 -17.19 -22.21 -8.13
CA ARG A 57 -16.53 -21.26 -9.04
C ARG A 57 -17.04 -21.37 -10.48
N GLY A 58 -17.36 -22.58 -10.94
CA GLY A 58 -17.82 -22.81 -12.31
C GLY A 58 -16.69 -22.75 -13.33
N LYS A 59 -16.92 -22.08 -14.46
CA LYS A 59 -15.96 -22.01 -15.56
C LYS A 59 -14.99 -20.84 -15.39
N VAL A 60 -13.80 -20.95 -15.98
CA VAL A 60 -12.78 -19.91 -15.96
C VAL A 60 -12.06 -19.84 -17.31
N LEU A 61 -11.43 -18.72 -17.59
CA LEU A 61 -10.57 -18.54 -18.76
C LEU A 61 -9.13 -18.95 -18.41
N ASP A 62 -8.66 -20.06 -18.96
CA ASP A 62 -7.27 -20.54 -18.84
C ASP A 62 -6.45 -20.00 -20.02
N LEU A 63 -5.48 -19.13 -19.76
CA LEU A 63 -4.62 -18.52 -20.77
C LEU A 63 -3.23 -19.18 -20.76
N HIS A 64 -2.82 -19.73 -21.90
CA HIS A 64 -1.57 -20.44 -22.09
C HIS A 64 -0.95 -20.09 -23.46
N PRO A 65 -0.20 -18.97 -23.56
CA PRO A 65 0.34 -18.46 -24.83
C PRO A 65 1.27 -19.40 -25.63
N GLU A 66 1.79 -20.48 -25.04
CA GLU A 66 2.57 -21.53 -25.73
C GLU A 66 3.65 -21.01 -26.70
N GLY A 67 4.41 -20.01 -26.27
CA GLY A 67 5.50 -19.41 -27.05
C GLY A 67 5.04 -18.37 -28.08
N LYS A 68 3.82 -17.84 -27.97
CA LYS A 68 3.29 -16.77 -28.82
C LYS A 68 2.79 -15.58 -28.01
N ILE A 69 2.66 -14.42 -28.66
CA ILE A 69 1.96 -13.26 -28.09
C ILE A 69 0.46 -13.56 -28.08
N LEU A 70 -0.21 -13.26 -26.97
CA LEU A 70 -1.64 -13.49 -26.78
C LEU A 70 -2.31 -12.23 -26.26
N GLY A 71 -3.51 -11.94 -26.74
CA GLY A 71 -4.41 -10.95 -26.18
C GLY A 71 -5.84 -11.43 -26.26
N VAL A 72 -6.54 -11.37 -25.14
CA VAL A 72 -7.99 -11.59 -25.03
C VAL A 72 -8.58 -10.31 -24.47
N GLU A 73 -9.53 -9.72 -25.20
CA GLU A 73 -10.17 -8.47 -24.79
C GLU A 73 -11.68 -8.53 -24.95
N THR A 74 -12.40 -7.69 -24.22
CA THR A 74 -13.82 -7.51 -24.42
C THR A 74 -14.10 -6.89 -25.79
N ASP A 75 -15.33 -7.02 -26.28
CA ASP A 75 -15.83 -6.09 -27.30
C ASP A 75 -15.67 -4.63 -26.83
N ARG A 76 -15.65 -3.71 -27.81
CA ARG A 76 -15.50 -2.28 -27.53
C ARG A 76 -16.72 -1.76 -26.77
N LEU A 77 -16.48 -1.22 -25.59
CA LEU A 77 -17.47 -0.54 -24.76
C LEU A 77 -17.49 0.94 -25.15
N GLU A 78 -18.52 1.36 -25.87
CA GLU A 78 -18.67 2.75 -26.34
C GLU A 78 -19.07 3.70 -25.20
N LEU A 79 -18.36 4.83 -25.10
CA LEU A 79 -18.74 5.93 -24.22
C LEU A 79 -20.02 6.61 -24.74
N GLY A 80 -20.92 6.98 -23.84
CA GLY A 80 -22.27 7.47 -24.14
C GLY A 80 -23.30 6.39 -24.47
N LYS A 81 -22.89 5.11 -24.56
CA LYS A 81 -23.81 3.97 -24.76
C LYS A 81 -23.66 2.92 -23.67
N ALA A 82 -22.51 2.22 -23.65
CA ALA A 82 -22.22 1.19 -22.67
C ALA A 82 -21.68 1.80 -21.36
N LEU A 83 -20.92 2.89 -21.49
CA LEU A 83 -20.32 3.60 -20.37
C LEU A 83 -20.69 5.08 -20.45
N ASP A 84 -20.72 5.74 -19.31
CA ASP A 84 -20.93 7.17 -19.13
C ASP A 84 -19.56 7.88 -19.16
N ALA A 85 -19.39 8.83 -20.08
CA ALA A 85 -18.12 9.51 -20.28
C ALA A 85 -17.70 10.36 -19.07
N ASP A 86 -18.65 10.77 -18.24
CA ASP A 86 -18.43 11.62 -17.07
C ASP A 86 -18.35 10.85 -15.74
N ALA A 87 -18.38 9.52 -15.79
CA ALA A 87 -18.26 8.66 -14.61
C ALA A 87 -16.82 8.16 -14.39
N ALA A 88 -16.56 7.64 -13.19
CA ALA A 88 -15.45 6.74 -12.96
C ALA A 88 -15.94 5.30 -12.88
N TYR A 89 -14.99 4.39 -13.01
CA TYR A 89 -15.21 2.97 -13.08
C TYR A 89 -14.13 2.22 -12.32
N GLU A 90 -14.55 1.18 -11.63
CA GLU A 90 -13.67 0.15 -11.09
C GLU A 90 -13.79 -1.09 -11.97
N VAL A 91 -12.64 -1.69 -12.30
CA VAL A 91 -12.56 -3.01 -12.92
C VAL A 91 -11.78 -3.94 -12.00
N THR A 92 -12.34 -5.11 -11.71
CA THR A 92 -11.69 -6.17 -10.94
C THR A 92 -11.64 -7.47 -11.73
N ALA A 93 -10.68 -8.33 -11.40
CA ALA A 93 -10.61 -9.70 -11.91
C ALA A 93 -10.01 -10.59 -10.82
N LEU A 94 -10.43 -11.86 -10.76
CA LEU A 94 -9.71 -12.90 -10.04
C LEU A 94 -8.67 -13.53 -10.97
N LEU A 95 -7.43 -13.59 -10.51
CA LEU A 95 -6.31 -14.17 -11.26
C LEU A 95 -5.62 -15.26 -10.47
N LYS A 96 -5.35 -16.40 -11.11
CA LYS A 96 -4.44 -17.43 -10.62
C LYS A 96 -3.20 -17.44 -11.51
N ASN A 97 -2.02 -17.26 -10.92
CA ASN A 97 -0.75 -17.31 -11.65
C ASN A 97 -0.09 -18.67 -11.41
N GLU A 98 -0.05 -19.54 -12.42
CA GLU A 98 0.65 -20.83 -12.34
C GLU A 98 2.14 -20.71 -12.72
N GLY A 99 2.57 -19.53 -13.17
CA GLY A 99 3.98 -19.19 -13.39
C GLY A 99 4.21 -18.50 -14.74
N ILE A 100 5.24 -17.67 -14.77
CA ILE A 100 5.73 -16.99 -15.97
C ILE A 100 7.20 -17.35 -16.17
N GLN A 101 7.48 -18.15 -17.19
CA GLN A 101 8.83 -18.56 -17.56
C GLN A 101 9.47 -17.57 -18.54
N SER A 102 8.67 -16.98 -19.43
CA SER A 102 9.12 -15.95 -20.37
C SER A 102 7.98 -14.99 -20.74
N GLY A 103 8.32 -13.71 -20.96
CA GLY A 103 7.35 -12.64 -21.23
C GLY A 103 6.79 -11.95 -20.00
N VAL A 104 5.82 -11.07 -20.27
CA VAL A 104 5.03 -10.37 -19.27
C VAL A 104 3.54 -10.59 -19.52
N PHE A 105 2.78 -10.76 -18.46
CA PHE A 105 1.32 -10.74 -18.49
C PHE A 105 0.83 -9.37 -18.01
N ALA A 106 -0.24 -8.86 -18.62
CA ALA A 106 -0.91 -7.64 -18.20
C ALA A 106 -2.43 -7.81 -18.22
N PHE A 107 -3.06 -7.49 -17.09
CA PHE A 107 -4.46 -7.11 -17.01
C PHE A 107 -4.54 -5.59 -17.19
N SER A 108 -5.24 -5.14 -18.23
CA SER A 108 -5.19 -3.76 -18.71
C SER A 108 -6.48 -3.33 -19.41
N MET A 109 -6.51 -2.06 -19.81
CA MET A 109 -7.53 -1.49 -20.69
C MET A 109 -6.85 -0.74 -21.83
N TYR A 110 -7.47 -0.75 -23.01
CA TYR A 110 -7.12 0.14 -24.10
C TYR A 110 -8.21 1.19 -24.32
N CYS A 111 -7.81 2.44 -24.54
CA CYS A 111 -8.67 3.54 -24.95
C CYS A 111 -8.51 3.78 -26.46
N TYR A 112 -9.63 3.96 -27.16
CA TYR A 112 -9.66 4.21 -28.59
C TYR A 112 -10.42 5.50 -28.91
N ASP A 113 -9.99 6.22 -29.94
CA ASP A 113 -10.77 7.32 -30.51
C ASP A 113 -11.93 6.82 -31.39
N ALA A 114 -12.71 7.75 -31.93
CA ALA A 114 -13.85 7.45 -32.79
C ALA A 114 -13.45 6.79 -34.13
N ALA A 115 -12.20 6.97 -34.59
CA ALA A 115 -11.66 6.29 -35.76
C ALA A 115 -11.14 4.88 -35.43
N GLY A 116 -11.17 4.48 -34.15
CA GLY A 116 -10.70 3.20 -33.68
C GLY A 116 -9.18 3.10 -33.49
N LYS A 117 -8.47 4.22 -33.51
CA LYS A 117 -7.03 4.29 -33.21
C LYS A 117 -6.83 4.24 -31.70
N ALA A 118 -5.86 3.43 -31.24
CA ALA A 118 -5.50 3.35 -29.84
C ALA A 118 -4.87 4.68 -29.37
N LEU A 119 -5.40 5.23 -28.29
CA LEU A 119 -4.91 6.45 -27.64
C LEU A 119 -3.98 6.15 -26.48
N ARG A 120 -4.34 5.15 -25.65
CA ARG A 120 -3.60 4.80 -24.43
C ARG A 120 -3.91 3.37 -24.02
N GLN A 121 -2.90 2.69 -23.49
CA GLN A 121 -3.08 1.49 -22.67
C GLN A 121 -2.90 1.86 -21.19
N ILE A 122 -3.77 1.35 -20.33
CA ILE A 122 -3.71 1.50 -18.87
C ILE A 122 -3.57 0.10 -18.28
N ALA A 123 -2.42 -0.21 -17.68
CA ALA A 123 -2.17 -1.48 -17.03
C ALA A 123 -2.60 -1.41 -15.57
N PHE A 124 -3.46 -2.33 -15.13
CA PHE A 124 -3.95 -2.41 -13.76
C PHE A 124 -3.15 -3.41 -12.92
N TYR A 125 -2.76 -4.52 -13.52
CA TYR A 125 -1.94 -5.54 -12.87
C TYR A 125 -1.01 -6.19 -13.88
N GLY A 126 0.21 -6.50 -13.45
CA GLY A 126 1.23 -7.11 -14.30
C GLY A 126 1.96 -8.23 -13.58
N LEU A 127 2.31 -9.27 -14.33
CA LEU A 127 3.15 -10.36 -13.86
C LEU A 127 4.35 -10.50 -14.82
N ASN A 128 5.49 -10.93 -14.30
CA ASN A 128 6.69 -11.19 -15.09
C ASN A 128 7.44 -12.41 -14.53
N THR A 129 8.62 -12.72 -15.09
CA THR A 129 9.43 -13.88 -14.70
C THR A 129 9.92 -13.88 -13.24
N LYS A 130 9.81 -12.76 -12.52
CA LYS A 130 10.09 -12.65 -11.09
C LYS A 130 8.86 -12.77 -10.20
N SER A 131 7.66 -12.80 -10.79
CA SER A 131 6.41 -12.97 -10.05
C SER A 131 6.27 -14.41 -9.60
N ALA A 132 6.17 -14.63 -8.29
CA ALA A 132 5.90 -15.94 -7.75
C ALA A 132 4.51 -16.45 -8.21
N PRO A 133 4.35 -17.76 -8.45
CA PRO A 133 3.04 -18.36 -8.60
C PRO A 133 2.16 -18.05 -7.38
N HIS A 134 0.88 -17.83 -7.62
CA HIS A 134 -0.08 -17.57 -6.56
C HIS A 134 -1.44 -18.16 -6.94
N ASP A 135 -2.21 -18.55 -5.93
CA ASP A 135 -3.59 -18.96 -6.13
C ASP A 135 -4.49 -17.77 -6.50
N TRP A 136 -5.79 -17.98 -6.59
CA TRP A 136 -6.77 -16.94 -6.89
C TRP A 136 -6.59 -15.69 -6.04
N LYS A 137 -6.29 -14.58 -6.71
CA LYS A 137 -6.09 -13.27 -6.13
C LYS A 137 -6.96 -12.26 -6.86
N ARG A 138 -7.71 -11.45 -6.12
CA ARG A 138 -8.45 -10.32 -6.69
C ARG A 138 -7.46 -9.20 -7.00
N VAL A 139 -7.50 -8.73 -8.24
CA VAL A 139 -6.76 -7.56 -8.70
C VAL A 139 -7.76 -6.51 -9.16
N ARG A 140 -7.39 -5.24 -9.05
CA ARG A 140 -8.29 -4.11 -9.34
C ARG A 140 -7.58 -3.01 -10.10
N GLY A 141 -8.38 -2.19 -10.77
CA GLY A 141 -7.96 -0.94 -11.37
C GLY A 141 -9.13 0.03 -11.45
N GLU A 142 -8.81 1.32 -11.45
CA GLU A 142 -9.81 2.39 -11.59
C GLU A 142 -9.47 3.24 -12.81
N PHE A 143 -10.49 3.78 -13.47
CA PHE A 143 -10.35 4.71 -14.60
C PHE A 143 -11.55 5.65 -14.71
N GLY A 144 -11.42 6.70 -15.51
CA GLY A 144 -12.49 7.67 -15.74
C GLY A 144 -12.35 8.95 -14.93
N LYS A 145 -13.42 9.74 -14.88
CA LYS A 145 -13.37 11.10 -14.35
C LYS A 145 -13.06 11.11 -12.86
N GLY A 146 -11.96 11.74 -12.47
CA GLY A 146 -11.59 11.91 -11.06
C GLY A 146 -10.81 10.73 -10.46
N SER A 147 -10.57 9.65 -11.20
CA SER A 147 -9.66 8.59 -10.74
C SER A 147 -8.20 8.90 -11.08
N ALA A 148 -7.27 8.06 -10.59
CA ALA A 148 -5.85 8.16 -10.91
C ALA A 148 -5.53 7.93 -12.41
N ASN A 149 -6.48 7.34 -13.16
CA ASN A 149 -6.34 7.05 -14.59
C ASN A 149 -7.47 7.72 -15.39
N PRO A 150 -7.41 9.04 -15.59
CA PRO A 150 -8.39 9.72 -16.42
C PRO A 150 -8.34 9.18 -17.86
N LEU A 151 -9.50 9.10 -18.49
CA LEU A 151 -9.60 8.76 -19.90
C LEU A 151 -8.93 9.86 -20.74
N PRO A 152 -8.09 9.51 -21.73
CA PRO A 152 -7.53 10.49 -22.66
C PRO A 152 -8.62 11.30 -23.36
N GLU A 153 -8.36 12.57 -23.64
CA GLU A 153 -9.23 13.39 -24.49
C GLU A 153 -9.46 12.70 -25.84
N GLY A 154 -10.71 12.73 -26.32
CA GLY A 154 -11.10 12.09 -27.58
C GLY A 154 -11.35 10.58 -27.49
N THR A 155 -11.28 9.96 -26.30
CA THR A 155 -11.69 8.56 -26.12
C THR A 155 -13.17 8.41 -26.49
N ALA A 156 -13.46 7.48 -27.39
CA ALA A 156 -14.82 7.12 -27.83
C ALA A 156 -15.22 5.72 -27.35
N SER A 157 -14.26 4.82 -27.14
CA SER A 157 -14.52 3.47 -26.62
C SER A 157 -13.32 2.91 -25.86
N ILE A 158 -13.58 1.89 -25.03
CA ILE A 158 -12.54 1.14 -24.32
C ILE A 158 -12.73 -0.38 -24.49
N CYS A 159 -11.70 -1.16 -24.23
CA CYS A 159 -11.82 -2.60 -23.99
C CYS A 159 -11.01 -3.03 -22.78
N ILE A 160 -11.51 -4.00 -22.02
CA ILE A 160 -10.77 -4.66 -20.94
C ILE A 160 -10.01 -5.83 -21.52
N ARG A 161 -8.75 -6.02 -21.13
CA ARG A 161 -7.82 -6.91 -21.83
C ARG A 161 -6.86 -7.65 -20.90
N PHE A 162 -6.68 -8.93 -21.19
CA PHE A 162 -5.60 -9.79 -20.70
C PHE A 162 -4.62 -10.04 -21.84
N SER A 163 -3.33 -9.83 -21.61
CA SER A 163 -2.35 -10.01 -22.67
C SER A 163 -1.01 -10.52 -22.18
N PHE A 164 -0.33 -11.27 -23.06
CA PHE A 164 1.04 -11.71 -22.91
C PHE A 164 1.89 -11.08 -24.01
N TYR A 165 3.02 -10.51 -23.63
CA TYR A 165 3.96 -9.91 -24.56
C TYR A 165 5.41 -10.25 -24.19
N GLU A 166 6.22 -10.48 -25.22
CA GLU A 166 7.67 -10.61 -25.13
C GLU A 166 8.23 -10.09 -26.45
N LYS A 167 9.38 -9.41 -26.41
CA LYS A 167 9.99 -8.82 -27.61
C LYS A 167 10.37 -9.90 -28.64
N SER A 168 10.78 -11.08 -28.18
CA SER A 168 11.07 -12.23 -29.04
C SER A 168 9.82 -12.92 -29.58
N GLY A 169 8.63 -12.57 -29.06
CA GLY A 169 7.36 -13.25 -29.33
C GLY A 169 7.15 -14.53 -28.51
N ASN A 170 8.17 -15.04 -27.83
CA ASN A 170 8.12 -16.29 -27.08
C ASN A 170 7.58 -16.06 -25.65
N CYS A 171 6.26 -16.04 -25.47
CA CYS A 171 5.67 -16.00 -24.13
C CYS A 171 5.39 -17.40 -23.61
N GLN A 172 5.95 -17.74 -22.45
CA GLN A 172 5.74 -19.03 -21.78
C GLN A 172 5.22 -18.75 -20.38
N ALA A 173 3.92 -18.94 -20.20
CA ALA A 173 3.23 -18.63 -18.97
C ALA A 173 1.90 -19.36 -18.90
N LYS A 174 1.31 -19.40 -17.71
CA LYS A 174 -0.08 -19.86 -17.53
C LYS A 174 -0.78 -19.03 -16.46
N VAL A 175 -1.89 -18.39 -16.85
CA VAL A 175 -2.70 -17.55 -15.96
C VAL A 175 -4.16 -17.88 -16.18
N LEU A 176 -4.89 -18.14 -15.09
CA LEU A 176 -6.34 -18.31 -15.14
C LEU A 176 -7.02 -17.03 -14.69
N VAL A 177 -8.15 -16.72 -15.31
CA VAL A 177 -8.93 -15.49 -15.13
C VAL A 177 -10.39 -15.84 -14.85
N ASP A 178 -10.97 -15.14 -13.89
CA ASP A 178 -12.36 -15.30 -13.49
C ASP A 178 -12.92 -14.00 -12.88
N ASP A 179 -14.24 -13.92 -12.68
CA ASP A 179 -14.96 -12.82 -12.03
C ASP A 179 -14.51 -11.42 -12.48
N VAL A 180 -14.49 -11.18 -13.80
CA VAL A 180 -14.13 -9.88 -14.37
C VAL A 180 -15.31 -8.91 -14.24
N ILE A 181 -15.26 -8.04 -13.24
CA ILE A 181 -16.36 -7.13 -12.91
C ILE A 181 -15.94 -5.71 -13.27
N LEU A 182 -16.71 -5.06 -14.14
CA LEU A 182 -16.64 -3.62 -14.39
C LEU A 182 -17.87 -2.98 -13.75
N LYS A 183 -17.70 -1.98 -12.88
CA LYS A 183 -18.83 -1.24 -12.30
C LYS A 183 -18.57 0.25 -12.28
N LYS A 184 -19.65 1.05 -12.28
CA LYS A 184 -19.52 2.48 -11.97
C LYS A 184 -18.94 2.60 -10.57
N ASP A 185 -17.94 3.45 -10.45
CA ASP A 185 -17.30 3.76 -9.19
C ASP A 185 -17.57 5.22 -8.84
N GLN A 186 -17.71 5.49 -7.54
CA GLN A 186 -17.61 6.84 -7.04
C GLN A 186 -16.16 6.97 -6.58
N PRO A 187 -15.28 7.52 -7.44
CA PRO A 187 -13.88 7.62 -7.08
C PRO A 187 -13.83 8.44 -5.79
N ALA A 188 -13.03 8.00 -4.82
CA ALA A 188 -12.89 8.68 -3.54
C ALA A 188 -12.78 10.19 -3.80
N VAL A 189 -13.67 10.97 -3.16
CA VAL A 189 -13.88 12.41 -3.38
C VAL A 189 -12.60 13.07 -3.88
N LYS A 190 -12.67 13.63 -5.11
CA LYS A 190 -11.57 14.32 -5.79
C LYS A 190 -10.71 15.01 -4.75
N ASN A 191 -9.48 14.51 -4.62
CA ASN A 191 -8.59 14.95 -3.57
C ASN A 191 -8.28 16.43 -3.85
N ASP A 192 -8.90 17.35 -3.09
CA ASP A 192 -8.57 18.79 -3.12
C ASP A 192 -7.13 19.05 -2.62
N TRP A 193 -6.41 18.00 -2.26
CA TRP A 193 -5.00 18.03 -1.92
C TRP A 193 -4.15 17.71 -3.16
N PRO A 194 -2.94 18.26 -3.25
CA PRO A 194 -1.94 17.88 -4.25
C PRO A 194 -1.56 16.39 -4.14
N ALA A 195 -0.77 15.86 -5.08
CA ALA A 195 -0.27 14.49 -4.99
C ALA A 195 0.74 14.30 -3.84
N GLU A 196 1.45 15.36 -3.47
CA GLU A 196 2.41 15.43 -2.36
C GLU A 196 2.39 16.83 -1.73
N VAL A 197 2.77 16.90 -0.45
CA VAL A 197 3.01 18.14 0.30
C VAL A 197 4.46 18.12 0.78
N VAL A 198 5.24 19.11 0.36
CA VAL A 198 6.63 19.32 0.81
C VAL A 198 6.64 20.52 1.76
N ALA A 199 7.27 20.40 2.93
CA ALA A 199 7.33 21.48 3.90
C ALA A 199 8.78 21.75 4.34
N ASP A 200 9.23 22.99 4.17
CA ASP A 200 10.42 23.55 4.82
C ASP A 200 10.04 23.99 6.24
N VAL A 201 10.65 23.36 7.25
CA VAL A 201 10.40 23.61 8.67
C VAL A 201 11.73 23.75 9.41
N GLY A 202 12.23 24.99 9.53
CA GLY A 202 13.56 25.24 10.08
C GLY A 202 14.67 24.59 9.24
N ASP A 203 15.46 23.73 9.86
CA ASP A 203 16.52 22.97 9.18
C ASP A 203 16.01 21.67 8.52
N LEU A 204 14.75 21.30 8.79
CA LEU A 204 14.11 20.14 8.20
C LEU A 204 13.39 20.51 6.91
N GLN A 205 13.40 19.58 5.96
CA GLN A 205 12.39 19.52 4.92
C GLN A 205 11.79 18.12 4.89
N VAL A 206 10.46 18.05 4.93
CA VAL A 206 9.72 16.78 4.92
C VAL A 206 8.79 16.70 3.73
N ARG A 207 8.41 15.48 3.34
CA ARG A 207 7.38 15.25 2.34
C ARG A 207 6.33 14.27 2.84
N PHE A 208 5.07 14.60 2.62
CA PHE A 208 3.93 13.69 2.71
C PHE A 208 3.40 13.40 1.32
N GLU A 209 2.96 12.17 1.01
CA GLU A 209 2.43 11.88 -0.33
C GLU A 209 1.20 10.97 -0.35
N SER A 210 0.37 11.15 -1.37
CA SER A 210 -0.87 10.40 -1.56
C SER A 210 -0.64 8.93 -1.95
N ARG A 211 0.43 8.64 -2.71
CA ARG A 211 0.77 7.27 -3.16
C ARG A 211 1.07 6.33 -2.00
N SER A 212 1.56 6.85 -0.88
CA SER A 212 1.78 6.09 0.36
C SER A 212 0.65 6.29 1.37
N PHE A 213 -0.54 6.67 0.90
CA PHE A 213 -1.71 6.94 1.74
C PHE A 213 -1.46 8.01 2.80
N TRP A 214 -0.81 9.11 2.40
CA TRP A 214 -0.52 10.28 3.25
C TRP A 214 0.30 9.93 4.49
N THR A 215 1.43 9.26 4.29
CA THR A 215 2.48 9.08 5.30
C THR A 215 3.64 10.05 5.08
N LEU A 216 4.50 10.25 6.08
CA LEU A 216 5.84 10.82 5.89
C LEU A 216 6.57 9.99 4.83
N TYR A 217 7.33 10.60 3.93
CA TYR A 217 7.98 9.88 2.84
C TYR A 217 9.41 10.35 2.55
N ARG A 218 9.80 11.46 3.16
CA ARG A 218 11.11 12.07 2.93
C ARG A 218 11.50 12.91 4.12
N ILE A 219 12.77 12.81 4.50
CA ILE A 219 13.38 13.62 5.54
C ILE A 219 14.70 14.14 4.96
N ASP A 220 14.78 15.46 4.87
CA ASP A 220 15.97 16.24 4.53
C ASP A 220 16.35 17.05 5.78
N TYR A 221 17.65 17.15 6.09
CA TYR A 221 18.16 17.96 7.18
C TYR A 221 19.37 18.78 6.72
N GLN A 222 19.27 20.10 6.85
CA GLN A 222 20.28 21.06 6.41
C GLN A 222 20.73 20.82 4.95
N GLY A 223 19.76 20.53 4.08
CA GLY A 223 20.00 20.25 2.65
C GLY A 223 20.49 18.84 2.32
N THR A 224 20.70 17.97 3.32
CA THR A 224 21.13 16.58 3.12
C THR A 224 19.94 15.63 3.26
N ARG A 225 19.73 14.78 2.25
CA ARG A 225 18.74 13.70 2.28
C ARG A 225 19.17 12.60 3.26
N LEU A 226 18.36 12.37 4.29
CA LEU A 226 18.65 11.33 5.29
C LEU A 226 18.01 9.97 4.96
N CYS A 227 16.88 9.98 4.24
CA CYS A 227 16.12 8.78 3.93
C CYS A 227 16.01 8.51 2.42
N HIS A 228 15.75 7.26 2.06
CA HIS A 228 15.54 6.87 0.68
C HIS A 228 14.19 7.42 0.16
N ASP A 229 14.25 8.12 -0.98
CA ASP A 229 13.11 8.77 -1.62
C ASP A 229 12.85 8.14 -2.99
N ARG A 230 12.20 6.97 -2.97
CA ARG A 230 11.83 6.23 -4.17
C ARG A 230 10.64 5.36 -3.88
N TRP A 231 9.77 5.20 -4.86
CA TRP A 231 8.68 4.23 -4.81
C TRP A 231 9.19 2.85 -4.35
N GLY A 232 8.47 2.23 -3.41
CA GLY A 232 8.88 0.99 -2.75
C GLY A 232 9.72 1.17 -1.48
N SER A 233 10.05 2.41 -1.07
CA SER A 233 10.65 2.72 0.22
C SER A 233 9.57 3.21 1.18
N HIS A 234 8.69 2.30 1.61
CA HIS A 234 7.52 2.61 2.43
C HIS A 234 7.88 3.15 3.82
N TYR A 235 7.07 4.09 4.30
CA TYR A 235 7.16 4.76 5.61
C TYR A 235 5.82 4.69 6.33
N GLY A 236 5.82 4.75 7.66
CA GLY A 236 4.60 4.72 8.47
C GLY A 236 4.30 3.34 9.06
N THR A 237 3.01 3.00 9.16
CA THR A 237 2.51 1.75 9.77
C THR A 237 2.04 0.73 8.72
N VAL A 238 2.50 -0.51 8.83
CA VAL A 238 2.07 -1.64 7.98
C VAL A 238 1.79 -2.86 8.85
N ALA A 239 0.76 -3.64 8.50
CA ALA A 239 0.46 -4.91 9.14
C ALA A 239 0.73 -6.08 8.19
N LEU A 240 1.34 -7.15 8.70
CA LEU A 240 1.51 -8.41 8.00
C LEU A 240 0.38 -9.35 8.42
N PHE A 241 -0.50 -9.72 7.48
CA PHE A 241 -1.61 -10.63 7.74
C PHE A 241 -1.27 -12.08 7.35
N PRO A 242 -1.60 -13.07 8.20
CA PRO A 242 -1.38 -14.48 7.90
C PRO A 242 -2.02 -14.89 6.58
N GLY A 243 -1.25 -15.54 5.71
CA GLY A 243 -1.72 -16.06 4.41
C GLY A 243 -1.97 -15.00 3.34
N VAL A 244 -1.68 -13.72 3.62
CA VAL A 244 -2.03 -12.61 2.73
C VAL A 244 -0.79 -11.78 2.42
N GLY A 245 -0.07 -11.31 3.44
CA GLY A 245 1.08 -10.43 3.25
C GLY A 245 0.89 -9.04 3.88
N PHE A 246 1.79 -8.12 3.50
CA PHE A 246 1.79 -6.74 4.02
C PHE A 246 0.65 -5.92 3.40
N ILE A 247 -0.02 -5.12 4.24
CA ILE A 247 -1.02 -4.12 3.84
C ILE A 247 -0.79 -2.84 4.65
N GLY A 248 -0.78 -1.69 3.98
CA GLY A 248 -0.61 -0.37 4.60
C GLY A 248 0.62 0.42 4.12
N SER A 249 0.62 1.74 4.29
CA SER A 249 1.79 2.60 4.07
C SER A 249 2.41 2.53 2.66
N GLY A 250 1.57 2.31 1.65
CA GLY A 250 1.95 2.19 0.24
C GLY A 250 2.25 0.77 -0.22
N HIS A 251 2.16 -0.24 0.66
CA HIS A 251 2.13 -1.64 0.25
C HIS A 251 0.80 -1.96 -0.42
N THR A 252 0.76 -1.80 -1.75
CA THR A 252 -0.43 -2.04 -2.59
C THR A 252 -0.38 -3.41 -3.26
N GLU A 253 0.57 -4.27 -2.90
CA GLU A 253 0.73 -5.57 -3.55
C GLU A 253 -0.41 -6.54 -3.23
N ASN A 254 -1.08 -6.38 -2.09
CA ASN A 254 -2.13 -7.30 -1.64
C ASN A 254 -3.49 -6.61 -1.59
N GLU A 255 -3.61 -5.57 -0.77
CA GLU A 255 -4.79 -4.73 -0.59
C GLU A 255 -4.31 -3.30 -0.32
N ASP A 256 -5.18 -2.32 -0.53
CA ASP A 256 -4.87 -0.92 -0.26
C ASP A 256 -5.36 -0.50 1.13
N GLU A 257 -4.66 0.49 1.69
CA GLU A 257 -5.11 1.19 2.89
C GLU A 257 -6.23 2.17 2.54
N GLU A 258 -7.33 2.10 3.28
CA GLU A 258 -8.44 3.03 3.12
C GLU A 258 -8.19 4.28 3.97
N VAL A 259 -7.98 5.43 3.34
CA VAL A 259 -7.87 6.72 4.05
C VAL A 259 -9.28 7.25 4.34
N LEU A 260 -9.69 7.14 5.61
CA LEU A 260 -11.02 7.57 6.08
C LEU A 260 -11.11 9.09 6.23
N SER A 261 -10.04 9.71 6.75
CA SER A 261 -9.96 11.17 6.87
C SER A 261 -8.52 11.65 6.88
N ARG A 262 -8.32 12.92 6.49
CA ARG A 262 -7.02 13.61 6.57
C ARG A 262 -7.22 15.09 6.84
N ALA A 263 -6.31 15.69 7.59
CA ALA A 263 -6.29 17.12 7.88
C ALA A 263 -4.84 17.63 7.93
N LEU A 264 -4.62 18.83 7.41
CA LEU A 264 -3.35 19.55 7.50
C LEU A 264 -3.53 20.79 8.36
N GLU A 265 -2.54 21.05 9.20
CA GLU A 265 -2.43 22.27 9.98
C GLU A 265 -1.04 22.87 9.75
N VAL A 266 -0.96 24.18 9.53
CA VAL A 266 0.28 24.92 9.32
C VAL A 266 0.29 26.09 10.29
N ASP A 267 1.35 26.20 11.09
CA ASP A 267 1.53 27.25 12.10
C ASP A 267 0.30 27.44 13.01
N GLY A 268 -0.27 26.32 13.49
CA GLY A 268 -1.44 26.31 14.38
C GLY A 268 -2.79 26.50 13.70
N LYS A 269 -2.85 26.61 12.36
CA LYS A 269 -4.07 26.89 11.61
C LYS A 269 -4.46 25.73 10.69
N PRO A 270 -5.73 25.28 10.70
CA PRO A 270 -6.19 24.25 9.77
C PRO A 270 -6.19 24.76 8.33
N VAL A 271 -5.79 23.91 7.40
CA VAL A 271 -5.75 24.21 5.96
C VAL A 271 -6.80 23.39 5.22
N ALA A 272 -7.84 24.07 4.72
CA ALA A 272 -8.94 23.41 4.00
C ALA A 272 -8.55 22.92 2.59
N ARG A 273 -7.65 23.65 1.92
CA ARG A 273 -7.16 23.32 0.56
C ARG A 273 -5.63 23.37 0.56
N PRO A 274 -4.96 22.24 0.84
CA PRO A 274 -3.52 22.25 0.94
C PRO A 274 -2.82 22.59 -0.37
N GLU A 275 -1.77 23.39 -0.29
CA GLU A 275 -0.83 23.64 -1.37
C GLU A 275 0.26 22.55 -1.42
N ALA A 276 0.97 22.44 -2.54
CA ALA A 276 2.03 21.44 -2.72
C ALA A 276 3.29 21.74 -1.89
N THR A 277 3.50 23.00 -1.51
CA THR A 277 4.72 23.44 -0.82
C THR A 277 4.40 24.40 0.32
N TYR A 278 5.10 24.24 1.44
CA TYR A 278 5.03 25.16 2.58
C TYR A 278 6.41 25.57 3.06
N ARG A 279 6.47 26.79 3.61
CA ARG A 279 7.55 27.24 4.49
C ARG A 279 6.89 27.74 5.77
N CYS A 280 7.21 27.11 6.89
CA CYS A 280 6.49 27.30 8.15
C CYS A 280 7.36 26.99 9.36
N SER A 281 6.87 27.33 10.55
CA SER A 281 7.49 26.95 11.83
C SER A 281 7.00 25.60 12.34
N GLN A 282 5.76 25.24 12.00
CA GLN A 282 5.16 23.96 12.32
C GLN A 282 4.24 23.48 11.19
N ILE A 283 4.28 22.18 10.90
CA ILE A 283 3.26 21.50 10.10
C ILE A 283 2.79 20.24 10.82
N VAL A 284 1.48 19.99 10.77
CA VAL A 284 0.87 18.78 11.35
C VAL A 284 -0.01 18.09 10.32
N LEU A 285 0.30 16.83 10.03
CA LEU A 285 -0.56 15.94 9.25
C LEU A 285 -1.30 15.01 10.21
N ARG A 286 -2.63 15.01 10.13
CA ARG A 286 -3.48 14.03 10.83
C ARG A 286 -4.18 13.16 9.81
N LYS A 287 -4.19 11.86 10.04
CA LYS A 287 -4.84 10.88 9.18
C LYS A 287 -5.59 9.86 10.02
N GLU A 288 -6.80 9.52 9.61
CA GLU A 288 -7.44 8.28 10.01
C GLU A 288 -7.50 7.34 8.82
N SER A 289 -7.10 6.10 9.02
CA SER A 289 -7.14 5.08 7.98
C SER A 289 -7.54 3.72 8.53
N LYS A 290 -7.90 2.83 7.61
CA LYS A 290 -8.35 1.48 7.90
C LYS A 290 -7.61 0.48 7.00
N VAL A 291 -7.17 -0.60 7.62
CA VAL A 291 -6.65 -1.79 6.95
C VAL A 291 -7.43 -2.96 7.49
N ARG A 292 -8.35 -3.50 6.69
CA ARG A 292 -9.29 -4.56 7.10
C ARG A 292 -10.04 -4.16 8.36
N THR A 293 -9.75 -4.79 9.49
CA THR A 293 -10.39 -4.55 10.80
C THR A 293 -9.57 -3.60 11.68
N LEU A 294 -8.34 -3.26 11.28
CA LEU A 294 -7.46 -2.36 11.99
C LEU A 294 -7.73 -0.91 11.57
N ARG A 295 -7.85 -0.02 12.54
CA ARG A 295 -7.93 1.43 12.36
C ARG A 295 -6.70 2.09 12.95
N TYR A 296 -6.16 3.05 12.22
CA TYR A 296 -5.04 3.86 12.64
C TYR A 296 -5.45 5.32 12.67
N LYS A 297 -5.25 5.98 13.80
CA LYS A 297 -5.17 7.44 13.86
C LYS A 297 -3.70 7.81 13.94
N THR A 298 -3.19 8.47 12.90
CA THR A 298 -1.80 8.89 12.80
C THR A 298 -1.72 10.40 12.88
N THR A 299 -0.82 10.89 13.73
CA THR A 299 -0.46 12.31 13.80
C THR A 299 1.04 12.43 13.55
N ILE A 300 1.43 13.26 12.59
CA ILE A 300 2.83 13.61 12.34
C ILE A 300 2.97 15.12 12.52
N THR A 301 3.74 15.52 13.52
CA THR A 301 4.06 16.93 13.79
C THR A 301 5.52 17.17 13.48
N VAL A 302 5.80 18.22 12.70
CA VAL A 302 7.17 18.68 12.44
C VAL A 302 7.28 20.12 12.90
N ALA A 303 8.16 20.38 13.86
CA ALA A 303 8.49 21.68 14.42
C ALA A 303 9.83 21.60 15.16
N ASP A 304 10.49 22.72 15.39
CA ASP A 304 11.69 22.80 16.24
C ASP A 304 12.79 21.78 15.89
N ASN A 305 12.96 21.49 14.59
CA ASN A 305 13.87 20.46 14.06
C ASN A 305 13.61 19.04 14.59
N ARG A 306 12.35 18.71 14.88
CA ARG A 306 11.91 17.41 15.39
C ARG A 306 10.72 16.92 14.59
N ILE A 307 10.59 15.59 14.51
CA ILE A 307 9.46 14.90 13.89
C ILE A 307 8.84 14.02 14.96
N TRP A 308 7.66 14.41 15.47
CA TRP A 308 6.87 13.56 16.36
C TRP A 308 5.89 12.75 15.53
N GLU A 309 5.86 11.44 15.75
CA GLU A 309 4.90 10.55 15.14
C GLU A 309 4.13 9.81 16.23
N GLU A 310 2.80 9.88 16.15
CA GLU A 310 1.87 9.16 17.00
C GLU A 310 1.02 8.23 16.14
N VAL A 311 0.81 7.00 16.61
CA VAL A 311 -0.16 6.06 16.05
C VAL A 311 -1.03 5.57 17.19
N ILE A 312 -2.34 5.76 17.09
CA ILE A 312 -3.34 5.07 17.89
C ILE A 312 -3.92 3.96 17.03
N LEU A 313 -3.63 2.72 17.40
CA LEU A 313 -4.14 1.50 16.79
C LEU A 313 -5.38 1.02 17.55
N LYS A 314 -6.45 0.70 16.82
CA LYS A 314 -7.63 0.02 17.34
C LYS A 314 -8.05 -1.08 16.36
N ALA A 315 -8.58 -2.19 16.85
CA ALA A 315 -9.24 -3.17 15.98
C ALA A 315 -10.76 -3.19 16.23
N ASP A 316 -11.56 -3.24 15.16
CA ASP A 316 -13.02 -3.38 15.24
C ASP A 316 -13.40 -4.75 15.84
N GLU A 317 -12.58 -5.77 15.59
CA GLU A 317 -12.72 -7.16 16.09
C GLU A 317 -11.33 -7.78 16.37
N PRO A 318 -11.24 -8.92 17.09
CA PRO A 318 -9.95 -9.54 17.37
C PRO A 318 -9.25 -9.93 16.07
N THR A 319 -8.08 -9.33 15.81
CA THR A 319 -7.46 -9.41 14.48
C THR A 319 -6.10 -10.10 14.54
N LYS A 320 -6.01 -11.25 13.90
CA LYS A 320 -4.74 -11.99 13.79
C LYS A 320 -3.78 -11.30 12.84
N VAL A 321 -2.54 -11.12 13.30
CA VAL A 321 -1.44 -10.54 12.52
C VAL A 321 -0.18 -11.35 12.76
N ASP A 322 0.68 -11.43 11.76
CA ASP A 322 2.01 -12.02 11.89
C ASP A 322 3.00 -11.05 12.54
N LEU A 323 2.81 -9.75 12.31
CA LEU A 323 3.45 -8.62 13.00
C LEU A 323 2.83 -7.31 12.51
N ILE A 324 3.09 -6.23 13.26
CA ILE A 324 2.86 -4.87 12.82
C ILE A 324 4.17 -4.11 12.94
N TYR A 325 4.49 -3.32 11.92
CA TYR A 325 5.56 -2.34 11.97
C TYR A 325 4.97 -0.95 12.03
N HIS A 326 5.44 -0.15 12.99
CA HIS A 326 5.18 1.28 13.10
C HIS A 326 6.46 2.07 12.77
N PHE A 327 6.27 3.34 12.40
CA PHE A 327 7.34 4.33 12.23
C PHE A 327 8.51 3.84 11.36
N MET A 328 8.17 3.30 10.20
CA MET A 328 9.15 2.88 9.22
C MET A 328 9.95 4.06 8.66
N HIS A 329 11.27 4.05 8.83
CA HIS A 329 12.17 5.04 8.21
C HIS A 329 13.27 4.33 7.40
N PRO A 330 13.20 4.32 6.06
CA PRO A 330 14.24 3.77 5.21
C PRO A 330 15.43 4.74 5.12
N TRP A 331 16.29 4.79 6.13
CA TRP A 331 17.49 5.63 6.11
C TRP A 331 18.41 5.28 4.92
N THR A 332 19.18 6.26 4.44
CA THR A 332 20.12 6.06 3.33
C THR A 332 21.03 4.84 3.56
N TYR A 333 21.32 4.09 2.49
CA TYR A 333 22.22 2.94 2.59
C TYR A 333 23.69 3.34 2.86
N THR A 334 24.03 4.62 2.68
CA THR A 334 25.35 5.18 3.02
C THR A 334 25.55 5.32 4.53
N ALA A 335 24.48 5.22 5.33
CA ALA A 335 24.61 5.07 6.77
C ALA A 335 25.24 3.72 7.12
N THR A 336 26.33 3.77 7.88
CA THR A 336 27.16 2.60 8.19
C THR A 336 27.20 2.26 9.68
N GLU A 337 26.68 3.13 10.53
CA GLU A 337 26.85 3.05 11.99
C GLU A 337 25.49 3.16 12.70
N TYR A 338 25.32 2.42 13.80
CA TYR A 338 24.18 2.60 14.71
C TYR A 338 24.60 2.50 16.18
N LEU A 339 23.83 3.16 17.04
CA LEU A 339 23.96 3.14 18.49
C LEU A 339 22.56 3.12 19.09
N ALA A 340 22.34 2.35 20.15
CA ALA A 340 21.07 2.32 20.85
C ALA A 340 21.28 2.16 22.35
N GLU A 341 20.36 2.72 23.11
CA GLU A 341 20.26 2.54 24.56
C GLU A 341 18.96 1.81 24.86
N MET A 342 19.07 0.72 25.61
CA MET A 342 17.94 -0.08 26.08
C MET A 342 17.25 0.62 27.26
N PRO A 343 16.02 0.20 27.64
CA PRO A 343 15.33 0.78 28.80
C PRO A 343 16.09 0.67 30.13
N ASP A 344 16.96 -0.33 30.28
CA ASP A 344 17.81 -0.53 31.46
C ASP A 344 19.11 0.30 31.43
N GLY A 345 19.32 1.11 30.39
CA GLY A 345 20.52 1.92 30.18
C GLY A 345 21.69 1.18 29.51
N ALA A 346 21.55 -0.12 29.22
CA ALA A 346 22.56 -0.86 28.46
C ALA A 346 22.67 -0.30 27.05
N ARG A 347 23.89 -0.23 26.52
CA ARG A 347 24.15 0.28 25.16
C ARG A 347 24.55 -0.84 24.22
N ILE A 348 24.03 -0.75 23.00
CA ILE A 348 24.40 -1.61 21.87
C ILE A 348 24.80 -0.71 20.72
N GLU A 349 25.94 -1.00 20.11
CA GLU A 349 26.41 -0.34 18.90
C GLU A 349 26.84 -1.37 17.87
N GLY A 350 26.95 -0.94 16.62
CA GLY A 350 27.44 -1.79 15.55
C GLY A 350 27.43 -1.09 14.20
N THR A 351 27.83 -1.85 13.19
CA THR A 351 27.93 -1.37 11.81
C THR A 351 26.99 -2.13 10.88
N PHE A 352 26.56 -1.45 9.83
CA PHE A 352 25.84 -2.08 8.72
C PHE A 352 26.84 -2.72 7.74
N THR A 353 26.56 -3.95 7.34
CA THR A 353 27.49 -4.78 6.54
C THR A 353 26.81 -5.39 5.32
N ASP A 354 25.66 -4.83 4.90
CA ASP A 354 24.87 -5.33 3.78
C ASP A 354 24.44 -6.81 3.99
N SER A 355 24.19 -7.16 5.25
CA SER A 355 23.96 -8.53 5.69
C SER A 355 22.56 -9.06 5.38
N LYS A 356 21.61 -8.20 5.00
CA LYS A 356 20.16 -8.48 4.89
C LYS A 356 19.50 -8.90 6.22
N LYS A 357 20.21 -8.82 7.34
CA LYS A 357 19.72 -9.21 8.66
C LYS A 357 18.95 -8.07 9.33
N LEU A 358 18.11 -8.45 10.28
CA LEU A 358 17.54 -7.54 11.26
C LEU A 358 18.56 -7.36 12.39
N LEU A 359 19.05 -6.14 12.56
CA LEU A 359 19.93 -5.72 13.65
C LEU A 359 19.10 -5.06 14.74
N LEU A 360 19.69 -4.92 15.94
CA LEU A 360 19.12 -4.31 17.14
C LEU A 360 17.88 -5.01 17.76
N ASP A 361 17.22 -5.95 17.07
CA ASP A 361 15.90 -6.57 17.38
C ASP A 361 15.55 -6.82 18.87
N LYS A 362 15.30 -5.73 19.61
CA LYS A 362 15.06 -5.64 21.06
C LYS A 362 14.39 -4.29 21.38
N PRO A 363 13.71 -4.14 22.52
CA PRO A 363 13.25 -2.83 22.99
C PRO A 363 14.41 -1.84 23.14
N ALA A 364 14.36 -0.70 22.45
CA ALA A 364 15.33 0.38 22.60
C ALA A 364 14.64 1.65 23.07
N LYS A 365 15.08 2.24 24.18
CA LYS A 365 14.61 3.55 24.67
C LYS A 365 14.85 4.61 23.60
N TRP A 366 16.03 4.60 23.01
CA TRP A 366 16.34 5.33 21.80
C TRP A 366 17.36 4.58 20.96
N SER A 367 17.36 4.87 19.66
CA SER A 367 18.37 4.40 18.71
C SER A 367 18.78 5.53 17.80
N ALA A 368 20.01 5.49 17.32
CA ALA A 368 20.60 6.45 16.43
C ALA A 368 21.26 5.73 15.26
N ILE A 369 21.17 6.34 14.10
CA ILE A 369 21.85 5.93 12.89
C ILE A 369 22.68 7.10 12.37
N TYR A 370 23.85 6.80 11.80
CA TYR A 370 24.77 7.83 11.30
C TYR A 370 25.29 7.51 9.91
N ASP A 371 25.33 8.57 9.09
CA ASP A 371 25.82 8.62 7.72
C ASP A 371 27.14 9.39 7.67
N PRO A 372 28.30 8.70 7.71
CA PRO A 372 29.60 9.36 7.68
C PRO A 372 29.82 10.24 6.44
N PRO A 373 29.44 9.83 5.20
CA PRO A 373 29.57 10.67 4.03
C PRO A 373 28.85 12.02 4.15
N GLY A 374 27.64 12.04 4.72
CA GLY A 374 26.88 13.28 4.95
C GLY A 374 27.28 14.03 6.21
N GLY A 375 27.98 13.39 7.15
CA GLY A 375 28.27 13.95 8.48
C GLY A 375 27.00 14.18 9.30
N LYS A 376 25.93 13.42 9.02
CA LYS A 376 24.61 13.56 9.64
C LYS A 376 24.12 12.24 10.20
N GLY A 377 23.22 12.32 11.17
CA GLY A 377 22.50 11.17 11.67
C GLY A 377 21.11 11.54 12.14
N ALA A 378 20.38 10.57 12.67
CA ALA A 378 19.10 10.78 13.31
C ALA A 378 18.99 9.91 14.56
N VAL A 379 18.47 10.51 15.63
CA VAL A 379 18.03 9.79 16.84
C VAL A 379 16.53 9.56 16.72
N THR A 380 16.08 8.34 16.92
CA THR A 380 14.67 8.01 17.17
C THR A 380 14.52 7.58 18.63
N TYR A 381 13.72 8.33 19.38
CA TYR A 381 13.41 8.09 20.79
C TYR A 381 11.99 7.56 20.92
N VAL A 382 11.80 6.48 21.69
CA VAL A 382 10.48 5.89 21.95
C VAL A 382 9.86 6.59 23.15
N LEU A 383 8.80 7.35 22.91
CA LEU A 383 8.11 8.14 23.93
C LEU A 383 7.02 7.33 24.64
N GLU A 384 6.32 6.47 23.90
CA GLU A 384 5.22 5.68 24.44
C GLU A 384 5.01 4.40 23.65
N VAL A 385 4.71 3.33 24.38
CA VAL A 385 4.22 2.03 23.91
C VAL A 385 3.21 1.52 24.95
N PRO A 386 2.21 0.71 24.58
CA PRO A 386 1.28 0.14 25.55
C PRO A 386 1.99 -0.72 26.59
N GLU A 387 1.62 -0.58 27.86
CA GLU A 387 2.19 -1.35 28.96
C GLU A 387 1.96 -2.85 28.76
N GLY A 388 2.96 -3.68 29.09
CA GLY A 388 2.87 -5.14 29.01
C GLY A 388 2.86 -5.71 27.59
N GLN A 389 2.84 -4.88 26.54
CA GLN A 389 2.92 -5.39 25.16
C GLN A 389 4.37 -5.60 24.73
N PRO A 390 4.73 -6.79 24.18
CA PRO A 390 6.04 -7.00 23.59
C PRO A 390 6.25 -6.11 22.35
N TRP A 391 7.41 -5.48 22.28
CA TRP A 391 7.82 -4.67 21.14
C TRP A 391 9.33 -4.77 20.92
N SER A 392 9.80 -4.37 19.74
CA SER A 392 11.23 -4.21 19.47
C SER A 392 11.51 -3.07 18.51
N THR A 393 12.68 -2.47 18.64
CA THR A 393 13.29 -1.61 17.63
C THR A 393 14.24 -2.47 16.79
N LEU A 394 14.23 -2.27 15.48
CA LEU A 394 15.14 -2.99 14.58
C LEU A 394 15.61 -2.09 13.44
N TYR A 395 16.80 -2.43 12.92
CA TYR A 395 17.28 -1.95 11.64
C TYR A 395 17.40 -3.10 10.65
N TRP A 396 16.78 -2.98 9.48
CA TRP A 396 16.99 -3.92 8.39
C TRP A 396 18.13 -3.44 7.48
N ASP A 397 19.20 -4.23 7.47
CA ASP A 397 20.45 -3.96 6.76
C ASP A 397 20.35 -4.36 5.27
N GLN A 398 19.64 -3.56 4.46
CA GLN A 398 19.38 -3.89 3.05
C GLN A 398 20.47 -3.31 2.11
N PRO A 399 21.22 -4.17 1.39
CA PRO A 399 22.29 -3.75 0.49
C PRO A 399 21.80 -2.76 -0.57
N GLU A 400 22.56 -1.68 -0.77
CA GLU A 400 22.35 -0.69 -1.84
C GLU A 400 20.93 -0.10 -1.90
N ARG A 401 20.15 -0.24 -0.82
CA ARG A 401 18.76 0.19 -0.78
C ARG A 401 18.46 1.07 0.42
N TYR A 402 18.62 0.58 1.64
CA TYR A 402 18.37 1.37 2.85
C TYR A 402 18.87 0.67 4.12
N ARG A 403 18.92 1.42 5.23
CA ARG A 403 18.99 0.90 6.61
C ARG A 403 17.65 1.17 7.28
N LYS A 404 16.68 0.26 7.16
CA LYS A 404 15.29 0.60 7.53
C LYS A 404 15.02 0.40 9.01
N HIS A 405 14.67 1.47 9.70
CA HIS A 405 14.21 1.46 11.08
C HIS A 405 12.76 0.97 11.16
N TYR A 406 12.43 0.24 12.23
CA TYR A 406 11.06 -0.11 12.59
C TYR A 406 10.89 -0.15 14.10
N LEU A 407 9.67 0.16 14.55
CA LEU A 407 9.12 -0.32 15.83
C LEU A 407 8.16 -1.49 15.52
N ARG A 408 8.48 -2.70 15.97
CA ARG A 408 7.68 -3.92 15.72
C ARG A 408 6.85 -4.31 16.93
N THR A 409 5.61 -4.69 16.69
CA THR A 409 4.64 -5.18 17.67
C THR A 409 3.92 -6.43 17.15
N PHE A 410 3.18 -7.13 18.02
CA PHE A 410 2.30 -8.25 17.67
C PHE A 410 2.93 -9.39 16.84
N VAL A 411 4.17 -9.78 17.13
CA VAL A 411 4.82 -10.92 16.45
C VAL A 411 4.01 -12.20 16.67
N LYS A 412 3.41 -12.73 15.59
CA LYS A 412 2.46 -13.85 15.58
C LYS A 412 1.33 -13.67 16.60
N GLY A 413 0.84 -12.44 16.73
CA GLY A 413 -0.11 -12.02 17.75
C GLY A 413 -1.55 -11.83 17.25
N THR A 414 -2.37 -11.30 18.15
CA THR A 414 -3.74 -10.85 17.84
C THR A 414 -3.92 -9.47 18.44
N VAL A 415 -4.33 -8.51 17.63
CA VAL A 415 -4.73 -7.18 18.11
C VAL A 415 -6.10 -7.33 18.77
N PRO A 416 -6.26 -6.95 20.05
CA PRO A 416 -7.53 -7.06 20.75
C PRO A 416 -8.58 -6.12 20.16
N ALA A 417 -9.84 -6.54 20.19
CA ALA A 417 -10.95 -5.70 19.75
C ALA A 417 -11.16 -4.54 20.72
N ASN A 418 -11.49 -3.38 20.17
CA ASN A 418 -11.95 -2.19 20.88
C ASN A 418 -11.00 -1.57 21.90
N GLU A 419 -9.76 -2.03 22.00
CA GLU A 419 -8.70 -1.41 22.78
C GLU A 419 -7.95 -0.37 21.94
N GLU A 420 -7.70 0.82 22.50
CA GLU A 420 -6.84 1.82 21.88
C GLU A 420 -5.41 1.67 22.37
N LEU A 421 -4.52 1.35 21.43
CA LEU A 421 -3.11 1.12 21.67
C LEU A 421 -2.32 2.29 21.09
N ARG A 422 -1.70 3.08 21.97
CA ARG A 422 -0.95 4.27 21.57
C ARG A 422 0.54 3.98 21.50
N TYR A 423 1.14 4.37 20.39
CA TYR A 423 2.59 4.37 20.17
C TYR A 423 3.04 5.78 19.81
N ARG A 424 4.14 6.24 20.39
CA ARG A 424 4.73 7.55 20.08
C ARG A 424 6.25 7.47 19.97
N ILE A 425 6.78 8.15 18.97
CA ILE A 425 8.21 8.40 18.84
C ILE A 425 8.48 9.88 18.57
N VAL A 426 9.73 10.28 18.78
CA VAL A 426 10.28 11.50 18.20
C VAL A 426 11.57 11.17 17.47
N THR A 427 11.73 11.70 16.28
CA THR A 427 12.94 11.61 15.47
C THR A 427 13.58 12.99 15.35
N VAL A 428 14.86 13.07 15.69
CA VAL A 428 15.64 14.32 15.71
C VAL A 428 16.92 14.11 14.92
N PRO A 429 17.09 14.77 13.76
CA PRO A 429 18.35 14.73 13.03
C PRO A 429 19.43 15.52 13.75
N PHE A 430 20.68 15.18 13.48
CA PHE A 430 21.84 15.89 14.01
C PHE A 430 22.99 15.92 13.01
N ALA A 431 23.93 16.84 13.24
CA ALA A 431 25.18 16.94 12.50
C ALA A 431 26.34 16.72 13.46
N ALA A 432 27.30 15.88 13.05
CA ALA A 432 28.49 15.61 13.85
C ALA A 432 29.62 15.08 12.97
N ALA A 433 30.86 15.27 13.42
CA ALA A 433 32.01 14.56 12.87
C ALA A 433 31.98 13.07 13.26
N LEU A 434 32.62 12.21 12.48
CA LEU A 434 32.62 10.75 12.67
C LEU A 434 33.11 10.34 14.06
N GLU A 435 34.11 11.04 14.60
CA GLU A 435 34.67 10.76 15.91
C GLU A 435 33.82 11.28 17.08
N LYS A 436 32.77 12.08 16.82
CA LYS A 436 31.89 12.70 17.82
C LYS A 436 30.42 12.34 17.69
N TRP A 437 30.02 11.61 16.67
CA TRP A 437 28.59 11.37 16.40
C TRP A 437 27.87 10.63 17.52
N LYS A 438 28.54 9.70 18.22
CA LYS A 438 27.94 8.96 19.35
C LYS A 438 27.66 9.87 20.55
N ASP A 439 28.55 10.81 20.83
CA ASP A 439 28.39 11.81 21.88
C ASP A 439 27.23 12.75 21.55
N GLU A 440 27.17 13.23 20.31
CA GLU A 440 26.09 14.11 19.85
C GLU A 440 24.74 13.38 19.82
N ALA A 441 24.69 12.13 19.35
CA ALA A 441 23.48 11.31 19.39
C ALA A 441 22.98 11.12 20.83
N THR A 442 23.88 10.86 21.79
CA THR A 442 23.53 10.75 23.21
C THR A 442 22.96 12.08 23.74
N LYS A 443 23.60 13.21 23.41
CA LYS A 443 23.14 14.54 23.79
C LYS A 443 21.77 14.86 23.22
N VAL A 444 21.54 14.56 21.94
CA VAL A 444 20.24 14.76 21.27
C VAL A 444 19.17 13.88 21.91
N ALA A 445 19.47 12.61 22.17
CA ALA A 445 18.55 11.69 22.85
C ALA A 445 18.13 12.20 24.23
N ALA A 446 19.05 12.82 24.98
CA ALA A 446 18.75 13.41 26.29
C ALA A 446 17.71 14.55 26.21
N THR A 447 17.67 15.30 25.10
CA THR A 447 16.66 16.34 24.85
C THR A 447 15.31 15.80 24.37
N CYS A 448 15.16 14.49 24.21
CA CYS A 448 13.91 13.84 23.80
C CYS A 448 13.15 13.25 24.99
N ALA A 449 13.79 13.16 26.16
CA ALA A 449 13.19 12.55 27.34
C ALA A 449 11.97 13.37 27.80
N PRO A 450 10.86 12.73 28.18
CA PRO A 450 9.70 13.42 28.75
C PRO A 450 10.12 14.28 29.95
N GLY A 451 9.84 15.59 29.90
CA GLY A 451 10.18 16.55 30.96
C GLY A 451 11.53 17.28 30.80
N SER A 452 12.20 17.15 29.65
CA SER A 452 13.38 17.94 29.28
C SER A 452 13.07 19.24 28.55
#